data_AF-A0A078JH58-F1
#
_entry.id   AF-A0A078JH58-F1
#
_cell.length_a   1.000
_cell.length_b   1.000
_cell.length_c   1.000
_cell.angle_alpha   90.00
_cell.angle_beta   90.00
_cell.angle_gamma   90.00
#
_symmetry.space_group_name_H-M   'P 1'
#
loop_
_entity.id
_entity.type
_entity.pdbx_description
1 polymer ?
#
loop_
_entity_poly.entity_id
_entity_poly.type
_entity_poly.pdbx_seq_one_letter_code
_entity_poly.pdbx_strand_id
1 'polypeptide(L)'
;MSACLVFYNRKNGKLVAWPSLEEAQSLIDCYNALPETERNMKADDEESSFIKTITKDIEKKLELSRKAVEELKMDNLMLQIKNGSRMIADLSQTEIEKLKSYASKKIEYYDRELRKQHPNTSGNEPFLEDDDGEMKTYEGESSESDGADNA
;
A
#
# COMPACT_ATOMS: atom_id res chain seq x y z
N MET A 1 -19.41 41.29 -17.19
CA MET A 1 -20.16 40.19 -16.56
C MET A 1 -21.00 40.78 -15.46
N SER A 2 -22.32 40.55 -15.48
CA SER A 2 -23.20 40.93 -14.38
C SER A 2 -23.38 39.70 -13.48
N ALA A 3 -23.24 39.86 -12.17
CA ALA A 3 -23.31 38.78 -11.20
C ALA A 3 -24.18 39.22 -10.02
N CYS A 4 -24.86 38.26 -9.39
CA CYS A 4 -25.59 38.50 -8.16
C CYS A 4 -25.26 37.42 -7.13
N LEU A 5 -25.41 37.78 -5.85
CA LEU A 5 -25.27 36.86 -4.74
C LEU A 5 -26.48 37.03 -3.83
N VAL A 6 -27.17 35.94 -3.54
CA VAL A 6 -28.28 35.91 -2.58
C VAL A 6 -28.00 34.82 -1.55
N PHE A 7 -27.96 35.20 -0.28
CA PHE A 7 -27.80 34.24 0.81
C PHE A 7 -28.69 34.59 2.00
N TYR A 8 -29.12 33.55 2.70
CA TYR A 8 -29.92 33.69 3.92
C TYR A 8 -29.01 33.62 5.14
N ASN A 9 -28.97 34.70 5.93
CA ASN A 9 -28.24 34.71 7.17
C ASN A 9 -29.11 34.20 8.31
N ARG A 10 -28.86 32.96 8.75
CA ARG A 10 -29.60 32.30 9.83
C ARG A 10 -29.48 33.02 11.19
N LYS A 11 -28.36 33.68 11.47
CA LYS A 11 -28.17 34.42 12.73
C LYS A 11 -29.03 35.67 12.79
N ASN A 12 -29.23 36.31 11.63
CA ASN A 12 -29.87 37.61 11.55
C ASN A 12 -31.31 37.49 11.03
N GLY A 13 -31.74 36.29 10.61
CA GLY A 13 -33.03 36.02 10.00
C GLY A 13 -33.27 36.75 8.67
N LYS A 14 -32.23 37.30 8.05
CA LYS A 14 -32.33 38.22 6.91
C LYS A 14 -31.75 37.59 5.65
N LEU A 15 -32.46 37.80 4.55
CA LEU A 15 -31.94 37.61 3.20
C LEU A 15 -31.03 38.80 2.86
N VAL A 16 -29.82 38.52 2.38
CA VAL A 16 -28.89 39.53 1.88
C VAL A 16 -28.71 39.28 0.40
N ALA A 17 -28.87 40.33 -0.40
CA ALA A 17 -28.72 40.30 -1.84
C ALA A 17 -27.73 41.38 -2.30
N TRP A 18 -26.87 41.04 -3.26
CA TRP A 18 -25.95 41.95 -3.93
C TRP A 18 -26.12 41.83 -5.45
N PRO A 19 -26.07 42.93 -6.23
CA PRO A 19 -25.75 44.30 -5.83
C PRO A 19 -26.88 45.01 -5.07
N SER A 20 -28.11 44.77 -5.50
CA SER A 20 -29.34 45.13 -4.79
C SER A 20 -30.35 43.98 -4.89
N LEU A 21 -31.41 44.01 -4.07
CA LEU A 21 -32.43 42.97 -4.10
C LEU A 21 -33.14 42.89 -5.46
N GLU A 22 -33.46 44.04 -6.05
CA GLU A 22 -34.17 44.14 -7.32
C GLU A 22 -33.30 43.68 -8.50
N GLU A 23 -32.04 44.13 -8.54
CA GLU A 23 -31.11 43.70 -9.59
C GLU A 23 -30.76 42.21 -9.47
N ALA A 24 -30.58 41.71 -8.25
CA ALA A 24 -30.35 40.28 -8.03
C ALA A 24 -31.56 39.45 -8.48
N GLN A 25 -32.78 39.89 -8.15
CA GLN A 25 -34.01 39.23 -8.59
C GLN A 25 -34.14 39.25 -10.12
N SER A 26 -33.91 40.40 -10.76
CA SER A 26 -33.93 40.51 -12.23
C SER A 26 -32.91 39.58 -12.88
N LEU A 27 -31.70 39.48 -12.34
CA LEU A 27 -30.67 38.57 -12.86
C LEU A 27 -31.05 37.10 -12.68
N ILE A 28 -31.64 36.73 -11.54
CA ILE A 28 -32.15 35.38 -11.27
C ILE A 28 -33.29 35.04 -12.23
N ASP A 29 -34.22 35.96 -12.46
CA ASP A 29 -35.35 35.75 -13.37
C ASP A 29 -34.87 35.57 -14.81
N CYS A 30 -33.90 36.37 -15.25
CA CYS A 30 -33.24 36.19 -16.54
C CYS A 30 -32.53 34.84 -16.64
N TYR A 31 -31.83 34.39 -15.59
CA TYR A 31 -31.21 33.06 -15.57
C TYR A 31 -32.26 31.95 -15.65
N ASN A 32 -33.37 32.07 -14.92
CA ASN A 32 -34.46 31.09 -14.90
C ASN A 32 -35.26 31.02 -16.21
N ALA A 33 -35.27 32.10 -17.00
CA ALA A 33 -35.87 32.13 -18.33
C ALA A 33 -35.06 31.35 -19.38
N LEU A 34 -33.80 30.98 -19.08
CA LEU A 34 -32.97 30.19 -19.99
C LEU A 34 -33.44 28.72 -20.08
N PRO A 35 -33.25 28.05 -21.22
CA PRO A 35 -33.45 26.61 -21.35
C PRO A 35 -32.64 25.83 -20.30
N GLU A 36 -33.18 24.71 -19.84
CA GLU A 36 -32.55 23.86 -18.81
C GLU A 36 -31.14 23.40 -19.21
N THR A 37 -30.90 23.10 -20.48
CA THR A 37 -29.59 22.73 -21.01
C THR A 37 -28.55 23.83 -20.82
N GLU A 38 -28.92 25.10 -21.02
CA GLU A 38 -28.02 26.25 -20.84
C GLU A 38 -27.80 26.57 -19.36
N ARG A 39 -28.83 26.41 -18.52
CA ARG A 39 -28.69 26.57 -17.06
C ARG A 39 -27.74 25.53 -16.47
N ASN A 40 -27.89 24.27 -16.87
CA ASN A 40 -27.06 23.16 -16.42
C ASN A 40 -25.61 23.33 -16.88
N MET A 41 -25.39 23.72 -18.13
CA MET A 41 -24.04 24.01 -18.64
C MET A 41 -23.34 25.14 -17.85
N LYS A 42 -24.08 26.17 -17.42
CA LYS A 42 -23.56 27.27 -16.57
C LYS A 42 -23.40 26.90 -15.09
N ALA A 43 -24.12 25.89 -14.60
CA ALA A 43 -24.03 25.41 -13.23
C ALA A 43 -22.93 24.35 -13.06
N ASP A 44 -22.62 23.59 -14.12
CA ASP A 44 -21.53 22.62 -14.18
C ASP A 44 -20.15 23.25 -14.44
N ASP A 45 -20.07 24.59 -14.45
CA ASP A 45 -18.89 25.31 -14.92
C ASP A 45 -17.76 25.31 -13.89
N GLU A 46 -16.54 25.04 -14.38
CA GLU A 46 -15.18 25.05 -13.79
C GLU A 46 -14.99 24.63 -12.31
N GLU A 47 -15.74 25.20 -11.37
CA GLU A 47 -15.70 24.91 -9.94
C GLU A 47 -16.06 23.45 -9.64
N SER A 48 -17.09 22.90 -10.31
CA SER A 48 -17.45 21.47 -10.19
C SER A 48 -16.33 20.55 -10.70
N SER A 49 -15.73 20.89 -11.85
CA SER A 49 -14.61 20.14 -12.43
C SER A 49 -13.34 20.21 -11.56
N PHE A 50 -13.03 21.40 -11.03
CA PHE A 50 -11.89 21.63 -10.15
C PHE A 50 -12.05 20.88 -8.82
N ILE A 51 -13.19 21.03 -8.15
CA ILE A 51 -13.50 20.31 -6.89
C ILE A 51 -13.45 18.80 -7.12
N LYS A 52 -14.03 18.31 -8.22
CA LYS A 52 -14.01 16.88 -8.57
C LYS A 52 -12.59 16.37 -8.81
N THR A 53 -11.74 17.15 -9.47
CA THR A 53 -10.34 16.80 -9.72
C THR A 53 -9.55 16.74 -8.42
N ILE A 54 -9.66 17.75 -7.57
CA ILE A 54 -9.02 17.77 -6.24
C ILE A 54 -9.49 16.59 -5.39
N THR A 55 -10.80 16.31 -5.40
CA THR A 55 -11.38 15.19 -4.64
C THR A 55 -10.76 13.87 -5.07
N LYS A 56 -10.68 13.61 -6.39
CA LYS A 56 -10.05 12.40 -6.93
C LYS A 56 -8.57 12.28 -6.54
N ASP A 57 -7.83 13.39 -6.57
CA ASP A 57 -6.42 13.40 -6.18
C ASP A 57 -6.23 13.09 -4.69
N ILE A 58 -7.09 13.64 -3.83
CA ILE A 58 -7.09 13.36 -2.39
C ILE A 58 -7.45 11.89 -2.14
N GLU A 59 -8.48 11.36 -2.80
CA GLU A 59 -8.86 9.95 -2.70
C GLU A 59 -7.72 9.02 -3.11
N LYS A 60 -7.03 9.32 -4.22
CA LYS A 60 -5.88 8.57 -4.69
C LYS A 60 -4.73 8.59 -3.69
N LYS A 61 -4.41 9.77 -3.13
CA LYS A 61 -3.37 9.91 -2.09
C LYS A 61 -3.74 9.14 -0.82
N LEU A 62 -5.00 9.18 -0.42
CA LEU A 62 -5.50 8.45 0.73
C LEU A 62 -5.38 6.94 0.55
N GLU A 63 -5.72 6.43 -0.64
CA GLU A 63 -5.58 5.01 -0.96
C GLU A 63 -4.12 4.56 -0.97
N LEU A 64 -3.22 5.35 -1.56
CA LEU A 64 -1.78 5.08 -1.53
C LEU A 64 -1.25 5.07 -0.09
N SER A 65 -1.67 6.03 0.74
CA SER A 65 -1.28 6.11 2.15
C SER A 65 -1.78 4.90 2.94
N ARG A 66 -3.03 4.46 2.73
CA ARG A 66 -3.58 3.25 3.37
C ARG A 66 -2.77 2.01 3.02
N LYS A 67 -2.39 1.84 1.75
CA LYS A 67 -1.54 0.73 1.30
C LYS A 67 -0.17 0.76 1.96
N ALA A 68 0.47 1.93 2.00
CA ALA A 68 1.77 2.09 2.65
C ALA A 68 1.72 1.79 4.16
N VAL A 69 0.64 2.21 4.84
CA VAL A 69 0.43 1.92 6.26
C VAL A 69 0.25 0.41 6.48
N GLU A 70 -0.54 -0.28 5.66
CA GLU A 70 -0.69 -1.73 5.80
C GLU A 70 0.62 -2.47 5.52
N GLU A 71 1.43 -2.05 4.54
CA GLU A 71 2.77 -2.61 4.29
C GLU A 71 3.69 -2.42 5.50
N LEU A 72 3.78 -1.21 6.05
CA LEU A 72 4.57 -0.93 7.25
C LEU A 72 4.12 -1.75 8.47
N LYS A 73 2.80 -1.98 8.63
CA LYS A 73 2.29 -2.86 9.68
C LYS A 73 2.79 -4.30 9.51
N MET A 74 2.79 -4.81 8.28
CA MET A 74 3.26 -6.18 8.01
C MET A 74 4.78 -6.29 8.20
N ASP A 75 5.55 -5.29 7.79
CA ASP A 75 7.00 -5.23 8.03
C ASP A 75 7.32 -5.22 9.53
N ASN A 76 6.60 -4.40 10.30
CA ASN A 76 6.76 -4.34 11.75
C ASN A 76 6.44 -5.70 12.39
N LEU A 77 5.34 -6.33 11.97
CA LEU A 77 4.96 -7.67 12.44
C LEU A 77 6.05 -8.70 12.14
N MET A 78 6.58 -8.70 10.92
CA MET A 78 7.66 -9.60 10.50
C MET A 78 8.93 -9.39 11.35
N LEU A 79 9.27 -8.13 11.64
CA LEU A 79 10.41 -7.78 12.47
C LEU A 79 10.23 -8.25 13.92
N GLN A 80 9.04 -8.08 14.49
CA GLN A 80 8.73 -8.57 15.84
C GLN A 80 8.87 -10.09 15.94
N ILE A 81 8.38 -10.82 14.94
CA ILE A 81 8.50 -12.28 14.86
C ILE A 81 9.97 -12.68 14.73
N LYS A 82 10.72 -12.04 13.84
CA LYS A 82 12.16 -12.30 13.63
C LYS A 82 12.97 -12.08 14.91
N ASN A 83 12.65 -11.04 15.66
CA ASN A 83 13.35 -10.70 16.91
C ASN A 83 12.85 -11.54 18.10
N GLY A 84 11.86 -12.42 17.91
CA GLY A 84 11.28 -13.23 18.97
C GLY A 84 10.45 -12.43 19.99
N SER A 85 10.17 -11.15 19.76
CA SER A 85 9.36 -10.33 20.67
C SER A 85 7.87 -10.62 20.56
N ARG A 86 7.44 -11.32 19.50
CA ARG A 86 6.09 -11.82 19.30
C ARG A 86 6.14 -13.22 18.70
N MET A 87 5.43 -14.18 19.28
CA MET A 87 5.37 -15.53 18.72
C MET A 87 4.30 -15.61 17.64
N ILE A 88 4.47 -16.51 16.67
CA ILE A 88 3.48 -16.77 15.63
C ILE A 88 2.14 -17.22 16.23
N ALA A 89 2.18 -17.96 17.35
CA ALA A 89 1.00 -18.40 18.08
C ALA A 89 0.16 -17.25 18.67
N ASP A 90 0.75 -16.05 18.85
CA ASP A 90 0.08 -14.87 19.40
C ASP A 90 -0.54 -13.96 18.32
N LEU A 91 -0.48 -14.38 17.06
CA LEU A 91 -1.09 -13.66 15.95
C LEU A 91 -2.58 -14.00 15.86
N SER A 92 -3.40 -12.98 15.63
CA SER A 92 -4.79 -13.21 15.26
C SER A 92 -4.88 -13.89 13.89
N GLN A 93 -5.98 -14.61 13.66
CA GLN A 93 -6.23 -15.27 12.37
C GLN A 93 -6.12 -14.30 11.18
N THR A 94 -6.65 -13.08 11.33
CA THR A 94 -6.57 -12.04 10.30
C THR A 94 -5.13 -11.55 10.07
N GLU A 95 -4.32 -11.41 11.12
CA GLU A 95 -2.90 -11.07 10.97
C GLU A 95 -2.14 -12.17 10.25
N ILE A 96 -2.41 -13.45 10.56
CA ILE A 96 -1.79 -14.59 9.89
C ILE A 96 -2.14 -14.58 8.39
N GLU A 97 -3.41 -14.39 8.04
CA GLU A 97 -3.86 -14.34 6.64
C GLU A 97 -3.24 -13.17 5.87
N LYS A 98 -3.20 -11.99 6.48
CA LYS A 98 -2.56 -10.80 5.88
C LYS A 98 -1.06 -11.01 5.72
N LEU A 99 -0.37 -11.55 6.73
CA LEU A 99 1.07 -11.83 6.69
C LEU A 99 1.39 -12.88 5.64
N LYS A 100 0.59 -13.93 5.53
CA LYS A 100 0.70 -14.93 4.47
C LYS A 100 0.58 -14.30 3.08
N SER A 101 -0.47 -13.50 2.85
CA SER A 101 -0.67 -12.80 1.57
C SER A 101 0.49 -11.86 1.26
N TYR A 102 0.96 -11.11 2.27
CA TYR A 102 2.09 -10.19 2.15
C TYR A 102 3.40 -10.91 1.80
N ALA A 103 3.73 -11.98 2.53
CA ALA A 103 4.92 -12.78 2.30
C ALA A 103 4.90 -13.40 0.90
N SER A 104 3.78 -13.99 0.47
CA SER A 104 3.64 -14.53 -0.88
C SER A 104 3.90 -13.48 -1.97
N LYS A 105 3.38 -12.25 -1.79
CA LYS A 105 3.63 -11.14 -2.74
C LYS A 105 5.10 -10.71 -2.78
N LYS A 106 5.77 -10.65 -1.62
CA LYS A 106 7.21 -10.31 -1.56
C LYS A 106 8.07 -11.39 -2.21
N ILE A 107 7.79 -12.66 -1.96
CA ILE A 107 8.46 -13.79 -2.61
C ILE A 107 8.32 -13.67 -4.14
N GLU A 108 7.09 -13.53 -4.64
CA GLU A 108 6.85 -13.40 -6.09
C GLU A 108 7.56 -12.20 -6.70
N TYR A 109 7.59 -11.07 -5.98
CA TYR A 109 8.32 -9.88 -6.40
C TYR A 109 9.82 -10.15 -6.52
N TYR A 110 10.44 -10.72 -5.48
CA TYR A 110 11.88 -11.01 -5.49
C TYR A 110 12.25 -12.08 -6.51
N ASP A 111 11.43 -13.11 -6.71
CA ASP A 111 11.63 -14.11 -7.76
C ASP A 111 11.61 -13.48 -9.16
N ARG A 112 10.76 -12.46 -9.36
CA ARG A 112 10.72 -11.70 -10.61
C ARG A 112 11.96 -10.83 -10.77
N GLU A 113 12.40 -10.15 -9.72
CA GLU A 113 13.62 -9.33 -9.77
C GLU A 113 14.88 -10.16 -9.99
N LEU A 114 15.00 -11.34 -9.38
CA LEU A 114 16.12 -12.26 -9.60
C LEU A 114 16.17 -12.75 -11.05
N ARG A 115 15.03 -13.11 -11.65
CA ARG A 115 14.96 -13.49 -13.08
C ARG A 115 15.38 -12.38 -14.04
N LYS A 116 15.19 -11.11 -13.67
CA LYS A 116 15.67 -9.98 -14.48
C LYS A 116 17.20 -9.84 -14.41
N GLN A 117 17.80 -10.13 -13.26
CA GLN A 117 19.25 -10.02 -13.05
C GLN A 117 20.02 -11.21 -13.64
N HIS A 118 19.42 -12.40 -13.61
CA HIS A 118 19.97 -13.61 -14.20
C HIS A 118 18.96 -14.19 -15.20
N PRO A 119 18.96 -13.73 -16.47
CA PRO A 119 17.96 -14.13 -17.45
C PRO A 119 17.95 -15.63 -17.73
N ASN A 120 19.01 -16.38 -17.38
CA ASN A 120 19.03 -17.85 -17.41
C ASN A 120 20.04 -18.42 -16.40
N THR A 121 19.56 -18.93 -15.27
CA THR A 121 20.15 -20.10 -14.59
C THR A 121 19.10 -21.21 -14.53
N SER A 122 18.49 -21.50 -15.69
CA SER A 122 17.94 -22.83 -15.94
C SER A 122 19.11 -23.71 -16.39
N GLY A 123 19.81 -24.29 -15.42
CA GLY A 123 20.94 -25.16 -15.69
C GLY A 123 21.37 -25.85 -14.41
N ASN A 124 20.68 -26.96 -14.10
CA ASN A 124 21.05 -27.97 -13.12
C ASN A 124 21.27 -27.46 -11.70
N GLU A 125 20.21 -27.51 -10.87
CA GLU A 125 20.45 -27.76 -9.44
C GLU A 125 21.25 -29.06 -9.33
N PRO A 126 22.42 -29.08 -8.66
CA PRO A 126 23.01 -30.35 -8.30
C PRO A 126 22.02 -31.03 -7.36
N PHE A 127 21.48 -32.16 -7.81
CA PHE A 127 20.92 -33.15 -6.91
C PHE A 127 21.96 -33.38 -5.81
N LEU A 128 21.60 -33.11 -4.56
CA LEU A 128 22.30 -33.71 -3.44
C LEU A 128 21.99 -35.21 -3.58
N GLU A 129 22.89 -35.95 -4.22
CA GLU A 129 22.91 -37.41 -4.09
C GLU A 129 23.00 -37.69 -2.59
N ASP A 130 22.01 -38.44 -2.09
CA ASP A 130 22.03 -38.99 -0.76
C ASP A 130 23.34 -39.76 -0.61
N ASP A 131 24.27 -39.18 0.16
CA ASP A 131 25.52 -39.83 0.59
C ASP A 131 25.12 -41.03 1.44
N ASP A 132 25.00 -42.19 0.80
CA ASP A 132 24.82 -43.47 1.42
C ASP A 132 26.12 -43.84 2.13
N GLY A 133 26.26 -43.31 3.35
CA GLY A 133 27.39 -43.54 4.23
C GLY A 133 27.70 -45.03 4.42
N GLU A 134 28.52 -45.59 3.55
CA GLU A 134 29.16 -46.89 3.73
C GLU A 134 30.33 -46.68 4.70
N MET A 135 30.00 -46.78 5.99
CA MET A 135 30.93 -46.79 7.11
C MET A 135 31.94 -47.92 6.94
N LYS A 136 33.11 -47.63 6.34
CA LYS A 136 34.24 -48.56 6.34
C LYS A 136 34.91 -48.54 7.71
N THR A 137 34.59 -49.53 8.52
CA THR A 137 35.32 -49.87 9.74
C THR A 137 36.71 -50.38 9.36
N TYR A 138 37.74 -49.55 9.61
CA TYR A 138 39.11 -50.02 9.62
C TYR A 138 39.46 -50.41 11.07
N GLU A 139 39.30 -51.70 11.38
CA GLU A 139 39.99 -52.29 12.51
C GLU A 139 41.44 -52.58 12.11
N GLY A 140 42.37 -52.19 12.99
CA GLY A 140 43.79 -52.35 12.79
C GLY A 140 44.58 -51.75 13.94
N GLU A 141 44.44 -52.35 15.12
CA GLU A 141 45.44 -52.34 16.21
C GLU A 141 46.82 -52.75 15.63
N SER A 142 48.01 -52.43 16.16
CA SER A 142 48.41 -51.89 17.45
C SER A 142 49.89 -51.44 17.35
N SER A 143 50.23 -50.47 18.21
CA SER A 143 51.47 -50.31 19.01
C SER A 143 52.86 -50.52 18.41
N GLU A 144 53.72 -49.50 18.51
CA GLU A 144 54.78 -49.45 19.54
C GLU A 144 55.53 -48.10 19.47
N SER A 145 55.42 -47.31 20.53
CA SER A 145 56.39 -46.26 20.84
C SER A 145 56.54 -46.20 22.35
N ASP A 146 57.64 -46.72 22.87
CA ASP A 146 58.10 -46.38 24.21
C ASP A 146 59.59 -46.06 24.13
N GLY A 147 59.86 -44.76 24.24
CA GLY A 147 61.15 -44.26 24.70
C GLY A 147 61.06 -44.00 26.20
N ALA A 148 62.06 -44.46 26.94
CA ALA A 148 62.37 -43.92 28.24
C ALA A 148 63.87 -44.08 28.53
N ASP A 149 64.49 -42.95 28.85
CA ASP A 149 65.82 -42.80 29.42
C ASP A 149 65.96 -43.50 30.78
N ASN A 150 67.20 -43.85 31.14
CA ASN A 150 67.90 -43.57 32.42
C ASN A 150 68.85 -44.71 32.84
N ALA A 151 70.16 -44.43 32.83
CA ALA A 151 71.11 -44.57 33.95
C ALA A 151 72.54 -44.20 33.48
#